data_AF-A0A9I9CCL8-F1
#
_entry.id   AF-A0A9I9CCL8-F1
#
_cell.length_a   1.000
_cell.length_b   1.000
_cell.length_c   1.000
_cell.angle_alpha   90.00
_cell.angle_beta   90.00
_cell.angle_gamma   90.00
#
_symmetry.space_group_name_H-M   'P 1'
#
loop_
_entity.id
_entity.type
_entity.pdbx_description
1 polymer ?
#
loop_
_entity_poly.entity_id
_entity_poly.type
_entity_poly.pdbx_seq_one_letter_code
_entity_poly.pdbx_strand_id
1 'polypeptide(L)'
;NGSEFEEQTKVHINEYADAGLRTLVLAYRELKEEEFNAFHQEFIKAKNTVSTDRDDIIDQLTESIEKDLILLGATAVEDKLQNGVPECIDKLAQAGIKIWVLTGDKMETAINIGFACSLLRQGMKQIIISSETPEGKALDKVED
;
A
#
# COMPACT_ATOMS: atom_id res chain seq x y z
N ASN A 1 -16.23 -14.90 -14.30
CA ASN A 1 -15.94 -14.51 -12.90
C ASN A 1 -14.44 -14.26 -12.82
N GLY A 2 -13.99 -13.08 -12.38
CA GLY A 2 -12.58 -12.68 -12.41
C GLY A 2 -11.62 -13.57 -11.58
N SER A 3 -12.17 -14.54 -10.85
CA SER A 3 -11.45 -15.56 -10.07
C SER A 3 -10.44 -16.38 -10.89
N GLU A 4 -10.67 -16.57 -12.19
CA GLU A 4 -9.72 -17.30 -13.06
C GLU A 4 -8.35 -16.60 -13.15
N PHE A 5 -8.34 -15.27 -13.07
CA PHE A 5 -7.11 -14.47 -13.20
C PHE A 5 -6.50 -14.10 -11.84
N GLU A 6 -7.08 -14.56 -10.73
CA GLU A 6 -6.71 -14.12 -9.39
C GLU A 6 -5.27 -14.52 -9.05
N GLU A 7 -4.92 -15.79 -9.22
CA GLU A 7 -3.57 -16.30 -8.91
C GLU A 7 -2.50 -15.64 -9.78
N GLN A 8 -2.78 -15.49 -11.08
CA GLN A 8 -1.84 -14.81 -11.98
C GLN A 8 -1.67 -13.32 -11.63
N THR A 9 -2.77 -12.64 -11.27
CA THR A 9 -2.72 -11.22 -10.86
C THR A 9 -1.95 -11.04 -9.56
N LYS A 10 -2.10 -11.96 -8.60
CA LYS A 10 -1.29 -11.96 -7.36
C LYS A 10 0.20 -12.07 -7.66
N VAL A 11 0.59 -12.96 -8.57
CA VAL A 11 2.00 -13.09 -9.00
C VAL A 11 2.51 -11.76 -9.57
N HIS A 12 1.78 -11.15 -10.51
CA HIS A 12 2.20 -9.87 -11.09
C HIS A 12 2.30 -8.74 -10.04
N ILE A 13 1.36 -8.67 -9.08
CA ILE A 13 1.40 -7.67 -8.00
C ILE A 13 2.68 -7.84 -7.17
N ASN A 14 3.04 -9.07 -6.82
CA ASN A 14 4.27 -9.33 -6.06
C ASN A 14 5.51 -8.94 -6.87
N GLU A 15 5.58 -9.31 -8.15
CA GLU A 15 6.68 -8.92 -9.05
C GLU A 15 6.81 -7.39 -9.17
N TYR A 16 5.70 -6.67 -9.28
CA TYR A 16 5.69 -5.20 -9.35
C TYR A 16 6.11 -4.56 -8.03
N ALA A 17 5.65 -5.10 -6.90
CA ALA A 17 6.05 -4.63 -5.58
C ALA A 17 7.55 -4.86 -5.32
N ASP A 18 8.08 -6.02 -5.72
CA ASP A 18 9.51 -6.34 -5.65
C ASP A 18 10.33 -5.38 -6.52
N ALA A 19 9.79 -4.96 -7.67
CA ALA A 19 10.38 -3.93 -8.53
C ALA A 19 10.22 -2.49 -7.98
N GLY A 20 9.57 -2.30 -6.83
CA GLY A 20 9.36 -0.99 -6.20
C GLY A 20 8.27 -0.14 -6.84
N LEU A 21 7.39 -0.75 -7.64
CA LEU A 21 6.23 -0.07 -8.23
C LEU A 21 5.06 -0.08 -7.24
N ARG A 22 4.29 1.00 -7.21
CA ARG A 22 3.02 1.05 -6.46
C ARG A 22 1.94 0.35 -7.25
N THR A 23 1.36 -0.69 -6.67
CA THR A 23 0.32 -1.50 -7.30
C THR A 23 -1.08 -1.08 -6.87
N LEU A 24 -2.04 -1.06 -7.79
CA LEU A 24 -3.47 -0.88 -7.49
C LEU A 24 -4.28 -1.98 -8.18
N VAL A 25 -5.17 -2.65 -7.45
CA VAL A 25 -6.08 -3.67 -8.02
C VAL A 25 -7.39 -3.01 -8.44
N LEU A 26 -7.89 -3.37 -9.63
CA LEU A 26 -9.15 -2.88 -10.15
C LEU A 26 -10.15 -4.04 -10.26
N ALA A 27 -11.35 -3.80 -9.76
CA ALA A 27 -12.48 -4.71 -9.88
C ALA A 27 -13.77 -3.91 -10.04
N TYR A 28 -14.81 -4.53 -10.59
CA TYR A 28 -16.11 -3.90 -10.80
C TYR A 28 -17.24 -4.87 -10.50
N ARG A 29 -18.43 -4.33 -10.23
CA ARG A 29 -19.68 -5.08 -10.21
C ARG A 29 -20.74 -4.28 -10.95
N GLU A 30 -21.52 -4.96 -11.78
CA GLU A 30 -22.72 -4.36 -12.36
C GLU A 30 -23.85 -4.41 -11.33
N LEU A 31 -24.39 -3.24 -11.02
CA LEU A 31 -25.49 -3.09 -10.08
C LEU A 31 -26.80 -2.94 -10.85
N LYS A 32 -27.88 -3.50 -10.30
CA LYS A 32 -29.22 -3.18 -10.78
C LYS A 32 -29.60 -1.77 -10.35
N GLU A 33 -30.44 -1.12 -11.13
CA GLU A 33 -30.87 0.25 -10.85
C GLU A 33 -31.60 0.35 -9.50
N GLU A 34 -32.41 -0.64 -9.14
CA GLU A 34 -33.13 -0.65 -7.86
C GLU A 34 -32.19 -0.78 -6.67
N GLU A 35 -31.14 -1.62 -6.81
CA GLU A 35 -30.12 -1.83 -5.78
C GLU A 35 -29.30 -0.54 -5.56
N PHE A 36 -28.85 0.09 -6.65
CA PHE A 36 -28.15 1.36 -6.59
C PHE A 36 -29.00 2.45 -5.93
N ASN A 37 -30.26 2.56 -6.33
CA ASN A 37 -31.16 3.58 -5.78
C ASN A 37 -31.39 3.37 -4.27
N ALA A 38 -31.59 2.13 -3.83
CA ALA A 38 -31.74 1.81 -2.41
C ALA A 38 -30.48 2.20 -1.60
N PHE A 39 -29.30 1.79 -2.08
CA PHE A 39 -28.02 2.18 -1.46
C PHE A 39 -27.84 3.70 -1.43
N HIS A 40 -28.10 4.38 -2.56
CA HIS A 40 -27.87 5.81 -2.69
C HIS A 40 -28.72 6.63 -1.71
N GLN A 41 -29.99 6.25 -1.49
CA GLN A 41 -30.86 6.91 -0.53
C GLN A 41 -30.34 6.79 0.91
N GLU A 42 -29.96 5.59 1.34
CA GLU A 42 -29.41 5.40 2.69
C GLU A 42 -28.03 6.05 2.85
N PHE A 43 -27.20 6.03 1.80
CA PHE A 43 -25.90 6.70 1.81
C PHE A 43 -26.02 8.23 1.98
N ILE A 44 -26.94 8.87 1.24
CA ILE A 44 -27.18 10.32 1.36
C ILE A 44 -27.72 10.67 2.75
N LYS A 45 -28.63 9.85 3.29
CA LYS A 45 -29.18 10.00 4.63
C LYS A 45 -28.10 9.88 5.70
N ALA A 46 -27.22 8.87 5.60
CA ALA A 46 -26.07 8.70 6.50
C ALA A 46 -25.13 9.92 6.41
N LYS A 47 -24.77 10.34 5.20
CA LYS A 47 -23.87 11.49 4.97
C LYS A 47 -24.40 12.81 5.56
N ASN A 48 -25.72 13.00 5.55
CA ASN A 48 -26.37 14.20 6.07
C ASN A 48 -26.66 14.13 7.58
N THR A 49 -26.39 12.99 8.23
CA THR A 49 -26.55 12.85 9.67
C THR A 49 -25.37 13.50 10.40
N VAL A 50 -25.65 14.31 11.42
CA VAL A 50 -24.64 14.91 12.30
C VAL A 50 -24.57 14.08 13.58
N SER A 51 -23.83 12.98 13.52
CA SER A 51 -23.56 12.09 14.65
C SER A 51 -22.08 11.70 14.67
N THR A 52 -21.59 11.23 15.81
CA THR A 52 -20.24 10.66 15.95
C THR A 52 -20.07 9.40 15.11
N ASP A 53 -21.14 8.63 14.95
CA ASP A 53 -21.11 7.30 14.32
C ASP A 53 -21.32 7.37 12.80
N ARG A 54 -21.29 8.59 12.22
CA ARG A 54 -21.58 8.82 10.80
C ARG A 54 -20.65 8.03 9.90
N ASP A 55 -19.35 8.06 10.21
CA ASP A 55 -18.33 7.44 9.38
C ASP A 55 -18.47 5.91 9.43
N ASP A 56 -18.76 5.31 10.59
CA ASP A 56 -19.05 3.88 10.74
C ASP A 56 -20.27 3.43 9.92
N ILE A 57 -21.33 4.24 9.87
CA ILE A 57 -22.54 3.95 9.08
C ILE A 57 -22.22 3.99 7.59
N ILE A 58 -21.44 4.98 7.14
CA ILE A 58 -21.00 5.11 5.74
C ILE A 58 -20.15 3.90 5.35
N ASP A 59 -19.25 3.47 6.22
CA ASP A 59 -18.38 2.32 5.98
C ASP A 59 -19.19 1.03 5.85
N GLN A 60 -20.15 0.78 6.75
CA GLN A 60 -21.05 -0.38 6.67
C GLN A 60 -21.89 -0.39 5.38
N LEU A 61 -22.41 0.77 4.97
CA LEU A 61 -23.16 0.89 3.72
C LEU A 61 -22.27 0.60 2.52
N THR A 62 -21.05 1.16 2.50
CA THR A 62 -20.09 0.96 1.41
C THR A 62 -19.66 -0.50 1.31
N GLU A 63 -19.36 -1.14 2.45
CA GLU A 63 -19.04 -2.57 2.50
C GLU A 63 -20.22 -3.43 1.99
N SER A 64 -21.46 -3.02 2.19
CA SER A 64 -22.63 -3.76 1.69
C SER A 64 -22.67 -3.85 0.15
N ILE A 65 -22.16 -2.82 -0.55
CA ILE A 65 -22.15 -2.75 -2.01
C ILE A 65 -20.81 -3.20 -2.62
N GLU A 66 -19.72 -3.15 -1.89
CA GLU A 66 -18.38 -3.60 -2.31
C GLU A 66 -18.18 -5.13 -2.16
N LYS A 67 -19.17 -5.92 -2.57
CA LYS A 67 -19.13 -7.40 -2.54
C LYS A 67 -19.20 -7.97 -3.94
N ASP A 68 -18.86 -9.24 -4.12
CA ASP A 68 -19.05 -9.97 -5.40
C ASP A 68 -18.44 -9.25 -6.62
N LEU A 69 -17.31 -8.56 -6.40
CA LEU A 69 -16.60 -7.83 -7.43
C LEU A 69 -15.92 -8.80 -8.41
N ILE A 70 -15.89 -8.42 -9.68
CA ILE A 70 -15.18 -9.09 -10.76
C ILE A 70 -13.83 -8.40 -10.93
N LEU A 71 -12.75 -9.13 -10.64
CA LEU A 71 -11.39 -8.70 -10.90
C LEU A 71 -11.20 -8.35 -12.38
N LEU A 72 -10.73 -7.13 -12.65
CA LEU A 72 -10.27 -6.69 -13.98
C LEU A 72 -8.77 -6.88 -14.15
N GLY A 73 -8.01 -6.66 -13.07
CA GLY A 73 -6.55 -6.79 -13.07
C GLY A 73 -5.90 -5.84 -12.07
N ALA A 74 -4.62 -5.54 -12.29
CA ALA A 74 -3.85 -4.61 -11.49
C ALA A 74 -3.04 -3.65 -12.37
N THR A 75 -2.81 -2.44 -11.88
CA THR A 75 -1.87 -1.48 -12.45
C THR A 75 -0.63 -1.37 -11.56
N ALA A 76 0.49 -0.95 -12.16
CA ALA A 76 1.72 -0.66 -11.45
C ALA A 76 2.25 0.71 -11.90
N VAL A 77 2.50 1.58 -10.92
CA VAL A 77 2.94 2.96 -11.14
C VAL A 77 4.31 3.13 -10.53
N GLU A 78 5.25 3.59 -11.35
CA GLU A 78 6.58 3.98 -10.89
C GLU A 78 6.50 5.34 -10.18
N ASP A 79 6.91 5.40 -8.91
CA ASP A 79 7.11 6.67 -8.21
C ASP A 79 8.50 7.21 -8.57
N LYS A 80 8.54 8.05 -9.61
CA LYS A 80 9.80 8.64 -10.05
C LYS A 80 10.31 9.61 -9.01
N LEU A 81 11.60 9.46 -8.68
CA LEU A 81 12.30 10.46 -7.90
C LEU A 81 12.24 11.82 -8.61
N GLN A 82 12.14 12.88 -7.81
CA GLN A 82 12.26 14.23 -8.33
C GLN A 82 13.66 14.43 -8.96
N ASN A 83 13.71 15.25 -10.01
CA ASN A 83 14.96 15.59 -10.68
C ASN A 83 15.98 16.16 -9.68
N GLY A 84 17.20 15.62 -9.67
CA GLY A 84 18.27 16.10 -8.80
C GLY A 84 18.33 15.47 -7.40
N VAL A 85 17.38 14.60 -7.03
CA VAL A 85 17.37 13.94 -5.72
C VAL A 85 18.61 13.09 -5.48
N PRO A 86 19.03 12.17 -6.39
CA PRO A 86 20.23 11.36 -6.18
C PRO A 86 21.49 12.21 -6.01
N GLU A 87 21.66 13.24 -6.83
CA GLU A 87 22.82 14.14 -6.81
C GLU A 87 22.86 14.99 -5.54
N CYS A 88 21.70 15.43 -5.06
CA CYS A 88 21.58 16.18 -3.81
C CYS A 88 21.97 15.32 -2.61
N ILE A 89 21.39 14.11 -2.50
CA ILE A 89 21.69 13.16 -1.42
C ILE A 89 23.18 12.79 -1.41
N ASP A 90 23.76 12.52 -2.58
CA ASP A 90 25.19 12.21 -2.70
C ASP A 90 26.08 13.38 -2.21
N LYS A 91 25.80 14.62 -2.63
CA LYS A 91 26.55 15.81 -2.18
C LYS A 91 26.42 16.06 -0.69
N LEU A 92 25.22 15.92 -0.13
CA LEU A 92 24.98 16.07 1.31
C LEU A 92 25.73 15.00 2.10
N ALA A 93 25.71 13.75 1.63
CA ALA A 93 26.46 12.65 2.24
C ALA A 93 27.98 12.87 2.19
N GLN A 94 28.52 13.34 1.05
CA GLN A 94 29.94 13.69 0.90
C GLN A 94 30.35 14.87 1.79
N ALA A 95 29.43 15.80 2.07
CA ALA A 95 29.63 16.88 3.04
C ALA A 95 29.58 16.40 4.51
N GLY A 96 29.37 15.10 4.76
CA GLY A 96 29.35 14.51 6.09
C GLY A 96 27.98 14.55 6.79
N ILE A 97 26.93 15.02 6.11
CA ILE A 97 25.58 15.11 6.66
C ILE A 97 24.97 13.70 6.71
N LYS A 98 24.38 13.34 7.85
CA LYS A 98 23.69 12.06 8.03
C LYS A 98 22.23 12.21 7.64
N ILE A 99 21.78 11.38 6.71
CA ILE A 99 20.44 11.45 6.12
C ILE A 99 19.63 10.25 6.62
N TRP A 100 18.43 10.52 7.10
CA TRP A 100 17.50 9.51 7.60
C TRP A 100 16.20 9.64 6.80
N VAL A 101 15.67 8.52 6.32
CA VAL A 101 14.37 8.47 5.65
C VAL A 101 13.39 7.79 6.59
N LEU A 102 12.33 8.52 6.94
CA LEU A 102 11.21 8.04 7.74
C LEU A 102 10.02 7.90 6.79
N THR A 103 9.51 6.69 6.62
CA THR A 103 8.40 6.41 5.72
C THR A 103 7.43 5.42 6.35
N GLY A 104 6.14 5.53 5.98
CA GLY A 104 5.10 4.55 6.31
C GLY A 104 4.85 3.55 5.18
N ASP A 105 5.66 3.55 4.13
CA ASP A 105 5.62 2.57 3.05
C ASP A 105 6.17 1.21 3.52
N LYS A 106 5.95 0.15 2.74
CA LYS A 106 6.51 -1.17 3.01
C LYS A 106 8.03 -1.13 3.01
N MET A 107 8.64 -2.08 3.72
CA MET A 107 10.11 -2.15 3.86
C MET A 107 10.80 -2.29 2.51
N GLU A 108 10.24 -3.10 1.61
CA GLU A 108 10.75 -3.35 0.27
C GLU A 108 10.75 -2.06 -0.57
N THR A 109 9.65 -1.30 -0.54
CA THR A 109 9.54 -0.01 -1.22
C THR A 109 10.56 0.99 -0.68
N ALA A 110 10.72 1.06 0.65
CA ALA A 110 11.66 1.96 1.28
C ALA A 110 13.12 1.65 0.89
N ILE A 111 13.47 0.36 0.81
CA ILE A 111 14.79 -0.10 0.37
C ILE A 111 15.00 0.27 -1.11
N ASN A 112 14.02 0.01 -1.97
CA ASN A 112 14.08 0.33 -3.40
C ASN A 112 14.28 1.83 -3.63
N ILE A 113 13.54 2.69 -2.92
CA ILE A 113 13.73 4.14 -2.96
C ILE A 113 15.11 4.54 -2.42
N GLY A 114 15.58 3.88 -1.35
CA GLY A 114 16.91 4.09 -0.79
C GLY A 114 18.03 3.84 -1.81
N PHE A 115 17.91 2.79 -2.63
CA PHE A 115 18.86 2.54 -3.73
C PHE A 115 18.69 3.54 -4.87
N ALA A 116 17.45 3.82 -5.29
CA ALA A 116 17.18 4.76 -6.39
C ALA A 116 17.73 6.17 -6.09
N CYS A 117 17.67 6.61 -4.84
CA CYS A 117 18.13 7.93 -4.42
C CYS A 117 19.60 7.96 -3.98
N SER A 118 20.36 6.87 -4.18
CA SER A 118 21.77 6.72 -3.81
C SER A 118 22.07 6.88 -2.31
N LEU A 119 21.05 6.78 -1.46
CA LEU A 119 21.20 6.72 -0.01
C LEU A 119 21.78 5.37 0.42
N LEU A 120 21.30 4.29 -0.20
CA LEU A 120 21.85 2.93 -0.10
C LEU A 120 22.74 2.66 -1.31
N ARG A 121 23.93 2.10 -1.07
CA ARG A 121 24.90 1.74 -2.12
C ARG A 121 25.19 0.26 -2.09
N GLN A 122 25.53 -0.28 -3.26
CA GLN A 122 25.91 -1.67 -3.38
C GLN A 122 27.16 -1.95 -2.54
N GLY A 123 27.10 -2.97 -1.68
CA GLY A 123 28.15 -3.32 -0.72
C GLY A 123 27.98 -2.72 0.68
N MET A 124 27.00 -1.85 0.92
CA MET A 124 26.63 -1.45 2.29
C MET A 124 26.02 -2.63 3.03
N LYS A 125 26.50 -2.91 4.26
CA LYS A 125 25.87 -3.90 5.14
C LYS A 125 24.50 -3.36 5.58
N GLN A 126 23.44 -4.09 5.23
CA GLN A 126 22.10 -3.81 5.71
C GLN A 126 21.91 -4.43 7.09
N ILE A 127 21.44 -3.63 8.04
CA ILE A 127 21.07 -4.09 9.39
C ILE A 127 19.55 -3.92 9.49
N ILE A 128 18.83 -5.03 9.49
CA ILE A 128 17.38 -5.06 9.59
C ILE A 128 17.01 -5.39 11.03
N ILE A 129 16.19 -4.54 11.65
CA ILE A 129 15.68 -4.74 13.00
C ILE A 129 14.17 -4.91 12.86
N SER A 130 13.68 -6.12 13.13
CA SER A 130 12.26 -6.47 13.08
C SER A 130 11.92 -7.41 14.23
N SER A 131 10.73 -7.25 14.82
CA SER A 131 10.17 -8.18 15.81
C SER A 131 9.87 -9.55 15.21
N GLU A 132 9.70 -9.66 13.89
CA GLU A 132 9.37 -10.92 13.22
C GLU A 132 10.57 -11.85 12.99
N THR A 133 11.77 -11.40 13.36
CA THR A 133 12.98 -12.23 13.34
C THR A 133 12.82 -13.44 14.29
N PRO A 134 13.52 -14.56 14.05
CA PRO A 134 13.46 -15.72 14.95
C PRO A 134 13.81 -15.38 16.40
N GLU A 135 14.67 -14.37 16.61
CA GLU A 135 15.09 -13.85 17.90
C GLU A 135 14.02 -12.94 18.54
N GLY A 136 13.32 -12.11 17.74
CA GLY A 136 12.18 -11.31 18.21
C GLY A 136 10.96 -12.16 18.58
N LYS A 137 10.63 -13.17 17.77
CA LYS A 137 9.57 -14.16 18.07
C LYS A 137 9.85 -15.00 19.30
N ALA A 138 11.11 -15.13 19.71
CA ALA A 138 11.50 -15.82 20.93
C ALA A 138 11.31 -14.94 22.18
N LEU A 139 11.32 -13.61 22.05
CA LEU A 139 11.08 -12.67 23.13
C LEU A 139 9.57 -12.50 23.40
N ASP A 140 8.74 -12.47 22.36
CA ASP A 140 7.28 -12.40 22.50
C ASP A 140 6.66 -13.62 23.21
N LYS A 141 7.35 -14.78 23.20
CA LYS A 141 6.90 -16.02 23.86
C LYS A 141 7.27 -16.10 25.35
N VAL A 142 8.01 -15.14 25.89
CA VAL A 142 8.49 -15.15 27.28
C VAL A 142 7.64 -14.22 28.16
N GLU A 143 6.77 -13.41 27.57
CA GLU A 143 5.86 -12.50 28.29
C GLU A 143 4.44 -13.06 28.52
N ASP A 144 4.15 -14.29 28.08
CA ASP A 144 2.91 -15.04 28.40
C ASP A 144 3.11 -16.05 29.55
#